data_AF-A0AAV6VTN7-F1
#
_entry.id   AF-A0AAV6VTN7-F1
#
_cell.length_a   1.000
_cell.length_b   1.000
_cell.length_c   1.000
_cell.angle_alpha   90.00
_cell.angle_beta   90.00
_cell.angle_gamma   90.00
#
_symmetry.space_group_name_H-M   'P 1'
#
loop_
_entity.id
_entity.type
_entity.pdbx_description
1 polymer ?
#
loop_
_entity_poly.entity_id
_entity_poly.type
_entity_poly.pdbx_seq_one_letter_code
_entity_poly.pdbx_strand_id
1 'polypeptide(L)'
;MIHLGFIVSGKLVYFFYILVLCSATEDDVCKESYPTHCFADVPEVPLDFPVSEDALDKICSTLLPRIKCVLDYKKKCPNTVLDGSGLDENLYEIYVLLVKACDKDSELNKGLSTHLPCIEKNIQSHVAACEPMVKEVLEEMTSHLNLSWYSEDVFPTDEERDKYICT
;
A
#
# COMPACT_ATOMS: atom_id res chain seq x y z
N MET A 1 -9.88 -10.57 -54.40
CA MET A 1 -9.32 -9.37 -53.73
C MET A 1 -10.49 -8.51 -53.29
N ILE A 2 -10.80 -8.50 -52.00
CA ILE A 2 -11.89 -7.69 -51.43
C ILE A 2 -11.24 -6.44 -50.83
N HIS A 3 -11.46 -5.29 -51.47
CA HIS A 3 -11.14 -3.99 -50.89
C HIS A 3 -12.23 -3.63 -49.88
N LEU A 4 -11.94 -3.82 -48.58
CA LEU A 4 -12.71 -3.22 -47.50
C LEU A 4 -12.14 -1.83 -47.21
N GLY A 5 -12.67 -0.83 -47.91
CA GLY A 5 -12.44 0.58 -47.64
C GLY A 5 -13.17 0.98 -46.35
N PHE A 6 -12.40 1.19 -45.28
CA PHE A 6 -12.90 1.81 -44.06
C PHE A 6 -13.17 3.30 -44.32
N ILE A 7 -14.42 3.65 -44.65
CA ILE A 7 -14.91 5.02 -44.51
C ILE A 7 -15.20 5.22 -43.03
N VAL A 8 -14.16 5.55 -42.25
CA VAL A 8 -14.36 6.06 -40.89
C VAL A 8 -14.99 7.43 -41.05
N SER A 9 -16.31 7.51 -40.85
CA SER A 9 -17.04 8.77 -40.97
C SER A 9 -16.38 9.84 -40.07
N GLY A 10 -16.18 11.06 -40.59
CA GLY A 10 -15.53 12.15 -39.83
C GLY A 10 -16.22 12.46 -38.49
N LYS A 11 -17.48 12.05 -38.33
CA LYS A 11 -18.23 12.09 -37.07
C LYS A 11 -17.67 11.15 -36.00
N LEU A 12 -17.15 9.98 -36.40
CA LEU A 12 -16.52 9.03 -35.48
C LEU A 12 -15.20 9.59 -34.95
N VAL A 13 -14.37 10.16 -35.84
CA VAL A 13 -13.11 10.81 -35.46
C VAL A 13 -13.37 12.01 -34.55
N TYR A 14 -14.38 12.82 -34.86
CA TYR A 14 -14.78 13.97 -34.04
C TYR A 14 -15.33 13.54 -32.68
N PHE A 15 -16.07 12.42 -32.60
CA PHE A 15 -16.54 11.85 -31.35
C PHE A 15 -15.39 11.35 -30.46
N PHE A 16 -14.40 10.66 -31.04
CA PHE A 16 -13.18 10.30 -30.32
C PHE A 16 -12.37 11.52 -29.88
N TYR A 17 -12.31 12.57 -30.71
CA TYR A 17 -11.63 13.82 -30.37
C TYR A 17 -12.33 14.56 -29.22
N ILE A 18 -13.67 14.60 -29.20
CA ILE A 18 -14.45 15.14 -28.09
C ILE A 18 -14.28 14.29 -26.82
N LEU A 19 -14.26 12.96 -26.92
CA LEU A 19 -14.00 12.08 -25.77
C LEU A 19 -12.62 12.35 -25.16
N VAL A 20 -11.59 12.52 -25.99
CA VAL A 20 -10.22 12.83 -25.55
C VAL A 20 -10.14 14.24 -24.92
N LEU A 21 -10.85 15.22 -25.47
CA LEU A 21 -10.88 16.59 -24.93
C LEU A 21 -11.74 16.72 -23.66
N CYS A 22 -12.81 15.93 -23.52
CA CYS A 22 -13.62 15.90 -22.29
C CYS A 22 -12.98 15.06 -21.17
N SER A 23 -12.02 14.18 -21.46
CA SER A 23 -11.20 13.52 -20.42
C SER A 23 -10.08 14.40 -19.87
N ALA A 24 -9.85 15.59 -20.44
CA ALA A 24 -8.90 16.57 -19.93
C ALA A 24 -9.58 17.56 -18.98
N THR A 25 -10.28 17.06 -17.96
CA THR A 25 -10.42 17.84 -16.73
C THR A 25 -9.08 17.72 -16.00
N GLU A 26 -8.48 18.83 -15.60
CA GLU A 26 -7.41 18.79 -14.61
C GLU A 26 -7.93 17.97 -13.42
N ASP A 27 -7.45 16.74 -13.27
CA ASP A 27 -8.01 15.76 -12.34
C ASP A 27 -7.93 16.34 -10.92
N ASP A 28 -9.08 16.77 -10.38
CA ASP A 28 -9.25 17.33 -9.02
C ASP A 28 -8.70 16.40 -7.93
N VAL A 29 -8.54 15.12 -8.30
CA VAL A 29 -7.90 14.05 -7.54
C VAL A 29 -6.56 14.47 -6.95
N CYS A 30 -5.71 15.20 -7.67
CA CYS A 30 -4.39 15.59 -7.14
C CYS A 30 -4.43 16.73 -6.10
N LYS A 31 -5.59 17.33 -5.84
CA LYS A 31 -5.77 18.33 -4.77
C LYS A 31 -6.05 17.70 -3.41
N GLU A 32 -6.55 16.47 -3.41
CA GLU A 32 -6.73 15.67 -2.20
C GLU A 32 -5.46 14.88 -1.91
N SER A 33 -5.18 14.59 -0.63
CA SER A 33 -4.11 13.65 -0.30
C SER A 33 -4.55 12.23 -0.65
N TYR A 34 -3.61 11.36 -1.04
CA TYR A 34 -3.94 9.97 -1.35
C TYR A 34 -4.61 9.21 -0.20
N PRO A 35 -4.37 9.48 1.11
CA PRO A 35 -5.11 8.83 2.19
C PRO A 35 -6.60 9.18 2.12
N THR A 36 -6.92 10.45 1.90
CA THR A 36 -8.30 10.90 1.70
C THR A 36 -8.91 10.26 0.47
N HIS A 37 -8.19 10.20 -0.64
CA HIS A 37 -8.73 9.68 -1.89
C HIS A 37 -8.91 8.15 -1.89
N CYS A 38 -7.92 7.40 -1.39
CA CYS A 38 -7.88 5.95 -1.48
C CYS A 38 -8.37 5.23 -0.22
N PHE A 39 -8.56 5.96 0.89
CA PHE A 39 -8.91 5.39 2.20
C PHE A 39 -10.05 6.15 2.92
N ALA A 40 -10.84 7.00 2.26
CA ALA A 40 -11.96 7.72 2.90
C ALA A 40 -13.02 6.79 3.51
N ASP A 41 -13.38 5.69 2.83
CA ASP A 41 -14.51 4.82 3.21
C ASP A 41 -14.07 3.45 3.73
N VAL A 42 -12.93 3.44 4.40
CA VAL A 42 -12.17 2.24 4.71
C VAL A 42 -12.40 1.83 6.17
N PRO A 43 -13.01 0.66 6.44
CA PRO A 43 -12.95 0.07 7.77
C PRO A 43 -11.48 -0.18 8.11
N GLU A 44 -11.10 0.09 9.36
CA GLU A 44 -9.79 -0.28 9.89
C GLU A 44 -9.48 -1.72 9.49
N VAL A 45 -8.36 -1.91 8.81
CA VAL A 45 -7.87 -3.26 8.51
C VAL A 45 -7.40 -3.81 9.83
N PRO A 46 -7.86 -4.99 10.27
CA PRO A 46 -7.25 -5.65 11.40
C PRO A 46 -5.75 -5.75 11.10
N LEU A 47 -4.92 -5.13 11.94
CA LEU A 47 -3.46 -5.18 11.83
C LEU A 47 -2.93 -6.59 12.14
N ASP A 48 -3.80 -7.48 12.61
CA ASP A 48 -3.47 -8.86 12.92
C ASP A 48 -3.12 -9.66 11.65
N PHE A 49 -2.09 -10.49 11.78
CA PHE A 49 -1.70 -11.41 10.73
C PHE A 49 -2.85 -12.40 10.42
N PRO A 50 -3.16 -12.69 9.14
CA PRO A 50 -4.23 -13.63 8.81
C PRO A 50 -3.84 -15.05 9.20
N VAL A 51 -4.50 -15.63 10.19
CA VAL A 51 -4.25 -17.01 10.66
C VAL A 51 -5.11 -18.06 9.98
N SER A 52 -5.97 -17.65 9.05
CA SER A 52 -6.87 -18.50 8.29
C SER A 52 -7.06 -17.99 6.86
N GLU A 53 -7.50 -18.89 5.96
CA GLU A 53 -7.83 -18.53 4.57
C GLU A 53 -8.95 -17.48 4.50
N ASP A 54 -9.98 -17.58 5.33
CA ASP A 54 -11.06 -16.59 5.39
C ASP A 54 -10.56 -15.21 5.84
N ALA A 55 -9.58 -15.16 6.75
CA ALA A 55 -8.95 -13.92 7.17
C ALA A 55 -8.09 -13.33 6.04
N LEU A 56 -7.33 -14.19 5.35
CA LEU A 56 -6.54 -13.80 4.18
C LEU A 56 -7.42 -13.23 3.06
N ASP A 57 -8.55 -13.88 2.76
CA ASP A 57 -9.52 -13.41 1.75
C ASP A 57 -10.07 -12.02 2.09
N LYS A 58 -10.40 -11.77 3.36
CA LYS A 58 -10.86 -10.44 3.81
C LYS A 58 -9.79 -9.37 3.65
N ILE A 59 -8.56 -9.67 4.06
CA ILE A 59 -7.42 -8.76 3.88
C ILE A 59 -7.21 -8.48 2.38
N CYS A 60 -7.22 -9.51 1.54
CA CYS A 60 -7.08 -9.40 0.10
C CYS A 60 -8.17 -8.54 -0.56
N SER A 61 -9.44 -8.74 -0.22
CA SER A 61 -10.55 -7.92 -0.72
C SER A 61 -10.43 -6.44 -0.31
N THR A 62 -9.68 -6.17 0.75
CA THR A 62 -9.54 -4.84 1.34
C THR A 62 -8.29 -4.12 0.84
N LEU A 63 -7.12 -4.76 0.86
CA LEU A 63 -5.84 -4.15 0.53
C LEU A 63 -5.59 -4.03 -0.98
N LEU A 64 -5.99 -5.02 -1.79
CA LEU A 64 -5.74 -4.98 -3.23
C LEU A 64 -6.32 -3.75 -3.94
N PRO A 65 -7.61 -3.40 -3.73
CA PRO A 65 -8.19 -2.21 -4.33
C PRO A 65 -7.51 -0.92 -3.86
N ARG A 66 -7.05 -0.88 -2.60
CA ARG A 66 -6.39 0.29 -2.01
C ARG A 66 -5.02 0.52 -2.60
N ILE A 67 -4.16 -0.50 -2.60
CA ILE A 67 -2.82 -0.37 -3.19
C ILE A 67 -2.93 -0.04 -4.68
N LYS A 68 -3.91 -0.63 -5.38
CA LYS A 68 -4.20 -0.25 -6.76
C LYS A 68 -4.61 1.22 -6.89
N CYS A 69 -5.48 1.73 -6.02
CA CYS A 69 -5.82 3.15 -5.98
C CYS A 69 -4.59 4.02 -5.78
N VAL A 70 -3.70 3.66 -4.85
CA VAL A 70 -2.45 4.43 -4.60
C VAL A 70 -1.54 4.41 -5.82
N LEU A 71 -1.40 3.27 -6.51
CA LEU A 71 -0.64 3.17 -7.76
C LEU A 71 -1.24 4.04 -8.88
N ASP A 72 -2.56 3.99 -9.06
CA ASP A 72 -3.27 4.79 -10.05
C ASP A 72 -3.17 6.29 -9.71
N TYR A 73 -3.28 6.63 -8.42
CA TYR A 73 -3.07 7.98 -7.90
C TYR A 73 -1.66 8.47 -8.20
N LYS A 74 -0.61 7.68 -7.90
CA LYS A 74 0.78 8.04 -8.19
C LYS A 74 1.03 8.27 -9.68
N LYS A 75 0.41 7.46 -10.54
CA LYS A 75 0.49 7.61 -11.99
C LYS A 75 -0.15 8.92 -12.47
N LYS A 76 -1.26 9.34 -11.85
CA LYS A 76 -1.97 10.59 -12.17
C LYS A 76 -1.32 11.83 -11.54
N CYS A 77 -0.79 11.68 -10.34
CA CYS A 77 -0.21 12.74 -9.51
C CYS A 77 1.28 12.44 -9.23
N PRO A 78 2.16 12.47 -10.27
CA PRO A 78 3.53 11.97 -10.17
C PRO A 78 4.42 12.75 -9.20
N ASN A 79 4.08 14.02 -8.94
CA ASN A 79 4.82 14.89 -8.03
C ASN A 79 4.38 14.73 -6.56
N THR A 80 3.35 13.92 -6.28
CA THR A 80 2.95 13.64 -4.90
C THR A 80 3.93 12.66 -4.26
N VAL A 81 4.46 13.04 -3.10
CA VAL A 81 5.21 12.16 -2.22
C VAL A 81 4.21 11.33 -1.42
N LEU A 82 4.23 10.00 -1.58
CA LEU A 82 3.30 9.11 -0.88
C LEU A 82 3.67 8.98 0.60
N ASP A 83 4.95 8.93 0.90
CA ASP A 83 5.50 9.17 2.23
C ASP A 83 7.03 9.38 2.14
N GLY A 84 7.66 9.69 3.28
CA GLY A 84 9.12 9.72 3.41
C GLY A 84 9.73 8.38 3.85
N SER A 85 8.96 7.29 3.82
CA SER A 85 9.37 5.97 4.35
C SER A 85 10.03 5.08 3.29
N GLY A 86 9.99 5.49 2.01
CA GLY A 86 10.53 4.69 0.89
C GLY A 86 9.53 3.68 0.32
N LEU A 87 8.28 3.66 0.83
CA LEU A 87 7.18 2.85 0.31
C LEU A 87 6.87 3.16 -1.16
N ASP A 88 7.12 4.39 -1.61
CA ASP A 88 6.94 4.85 -2.99
C ASP A 88 7.81 4.06 -3.99
N GLU A 89 9.03 3.67 -3.62
CA GLU A 89 9.96 2.96 -4.52
C GLU A 89 9.55 1.49 -4.74
N ASN A 90 8.92 0.86 -3.73
CA ASN A 90 8.60 -0.56 -3.75
C ASN A 90 7.11 -0.86 -3.94
N LEU A 91 6.25 0.16 -4.06
CA LEU A 91 4.80 0.01 -4.07
C LEU A 91 4.30 -0.95 -5.16
N TYR A 92 4.91 -0.90 -6.35
CA TYR A 92 4.54 -1.80 -7.45
C TYR A 92 4.94 -3.25 -7.16
N GLU A 93 6.10 -3.48 -6.54
CA GLU A 93 6.54 -4.82 -6.17
C GLU A 93 5.65 -5.42 -5.08
N ILE A 94 5.30 -4.61 -4.07
CA ILE A 94 4.33 -4.97 -3.02
C ILE A 94 2.99 -5.33 -3.66
N TYR A 95 2.50 -4.54 -4.62
CA TYR A 95 1.27 -4.85 -5.34
C TYR A 95 1.33 -6.19 -6.08
N VAL A 96 2.41 -6.46 -6.81
CA VAL A 96 2.59 -7.73 -7.54
C VAL A 96 2.63 -8.92 -6.58
N LEU A 97 3.33 -8.79 -5.45
CA LEU A 97 3.36 -9.81 -4.41
C LEU A 97 1.98 -10.04 -3.80
N LEU A 98 1.25 -8.96 -3.48
CA LEU A 98 -0.10 -9.05 -2.94
C LEU A 98 -1.07 -9.70 -3.93
N VAL A 99 -1.02 -9.35 -5.22
CA VAL A 99 -1.83 -9.98 -6.27
C VAL A 99 -1.61 -11.49 -6.29
N LYS A 100 -0.36 -11.94 -6.23
CA LYS A 100 -0.03 -13.37 -6.15
C LYS A 100 -0.51 -13.98 -4.84
N ALA A 101 -0.28 -13.32 -3.71
CA ALA A 101 -0.71 -13.82 -2.40
C ALA A 101 -2.25 -13.97 -2.30
N CYS A 102 -3.00 -13.15 -3.03
CA CYS A 102 -4.46 -13.17 -3.05
C CYS A 102 -5.08 -14.02 -4.17
N ASP A 103 -4.31 -14.38 -5.18
CA ASP A 103 -4.74 -15.28 -6.26
C ASP A 103 -4.69 -16.74 -5.78
N LYS A 104 -5.87 -17.34 -5.55
CA LYS A 104 -6.02 -18.72 -5.04
C LYS A 104 -5.37 -19.78 -5.92
N ASP A 105 -5.20 -19.50 -7.21
CA ASP A 105 -4.56 -20.43 -8.14
C ASP A 105 -3.03 -20.33 -8.11
N SER A 106 -2.48 -19.28 -7.49
CA SER A 106 -1.06 -19.04 -7.43
C SER A 106 -0.34 -19.95 -6.43
N GLU A 107 0.89 -20.34 -6.76
CA GLU A 107 1.74 -21.11 -5.85
C GLU A 107 2.08 -20.34 -4.56
N LEU A 108 2.11 -19.00 -4.63
CA LEU A 108 2.34 -18.18 -3.45
C LEU A 108 1.17 -18.26 -2.48
N ASN A 109 -0.08 -18.15 -2.97
CA ASN A 109 -1.26 -18.30 -2.12
C ASN A 109 -1.31 -19.70 -1.51
N LYS A 110 -1.12 -20.76 -2.31
CA LYS A 110 -1.12 -22.15 -1.82
C LYS A 110 -0.10 -22.36 -0.71
N GLY A 111 1.13 -21.87 -0.91
CA GLY A 111 2.18 -21.92 0.10
C GLY A 111 1.85 -21.12 1.35
N LEU A 112 1.37 -19.88 1.19
CA LEU A 112 0.95 -19.01 2.30
C LEU A 112 -0.17 -19.65 3.11
N SER A 113 -1.31 -19.95 2.48
CA SER A 113 -2.52 -20.51 3.09
C SER A 113 -2.23 -21.78 3.89
N THR A 114 -1.35 -22.65 3.39
CA THR A 114 -0.93 -23.88 4.07
C THR A 114 -0.11 -23.62 5.34
N HIS A 115 0.60 -22.50 5.40
CA HIS A 115 1.60 -22.20 6.42
C HIS A 115 1.30 -20.97 7.27
N LEU A 116 0.13 -20.32 7.12
CA LEU A 116 -0.23 -19.09 7.83
C LEU A 116 0.06 -19.15 9.35
N PRO A 117 -0.34 -20.19 10.12
CA PRO A 117 -0.06 -20.22 11.56
C PRO A 117 1.44 -20.33 11.89
N CYS A 118 2.22 -20.98 11.02
CA CYS A 118 3.67 -21.08 11.19
C CYS A 118 4.35 -19.74 10.91
N ILE A 119 3.90 -19.05 9.84
CA ILE A 119 4.41 -17.74 9.46
C ILE A 119 4.12 -16.71 10.56
N GLU A 120 2.88 -16.68 11.07
CA GLU A 120 2.48 -15.83 12.19
C GLU A 120 3.42 -16.02 13.39
N LYS A 121 3.59 -17.27 13.84
CA LYS A 121 4.44 -17.59 14.99
C LYS A 121 5.89 -17.14 14.77
N ASN A 122 6.42 -17.31 13.57
CA ASN A 122 7.78 -16.88 13.26
C ASN A 122 7.90 -15.35 13.28
N ILE A 123 6.93 -14.63 12.70
CA ILE A 123 6.89 -13.16 12.75
C ILE A 123 6.81 -12.69 14.20
N GLN A 124 5.86 -13.19 14.99
CA GLN A 124 5.73 -12.84 16.41
C GLN A 124 7.00 -13.15 17.20
N SER A 125 7.64 -14.29 16.94
CA SER A 125 8.91 -14.65 17.59
C SER A 125 10.05 -13.71 17.19
N HIS A 126 10.10 -13.27 15.93
CA HIS A 126 11.10 -12.31 15.47
C HIS A 126 10.87 -10.93 16.07
N VAL A 127 9.62 -10.45 16.05
CA VAL A 127 9.22 -9.17 16.66
C VAL A 127 9.59 -9.16 18.15
N ALA A 128 9.17 -10.18 18.90
CA ALA A 128 9.47 -10.28 20.33
C ALA A 128 10.98 -10.36 20.65
N ALA A 129 11.79 -10.87 19.73
CA ALA A 129 13.24 -10.91 19.89
C ALA A 129 13.93 -9.60 19.49
N CYS A 130 13.43 -8.91 18.47
CA CYS A 130 14.05 -7.70 17.91
C CYS A 130 13.62 -6.40 18.61
N GLU A 131 12.36 -6.27 19.04
CA GLU A 131 11.86 -5.07 19.70
C GLU A 131 12.68 -4.65 20.93
N PRO A 132 13.04 -5.56 21.87
CA PRO A 132 13.86 -5.19 23.01
C PRO A 132 15.24 -4.67 22.59
N MET A 133 15.84 -5.27 21.56
CA MET A 133 17.15 -4.86 21.05
C MET A 133 17.10 -3.47 20.41
N VAL A 134 16.06 -3.20 19.60
CA VAL A 134 15.87 -1.88 18.98
C VAL A 134 15.68 -0.82 20.07
N LYS A 135 14.87 -1.13 21.09
CA LYS A 135 14.66 -0.24 22.23
C LYS A 135 15.96 0.06 22.97
N GLU A 136 16.76 -0.96 23.28
CA GLU A 136 18.05 -0.82 23.95
C GLU A 136 19.00 0.08 23.14
N VAL A 137 19.13 -0.15 21.83
CA VAL A 137 19.97 0.68 20.95
C VAL A 137 19.50 2.13 20.91
N LEU A 138 18.18 2.37 20.82
CA LEU A 138 17.62 3.73 20.82
C LEU A 138 17.85 4.45 22.15
N GLU A 139 17.71 3.75 23.28
CA GLU A 139 17.98 4.29 24.62
C GLU A 139 19.47 4.63 24.77
N GLU A 140 20.38 3.75 24.33
CA GLU A 140 21.82 4.00 24.34
C GLU A 140 22.21 5.19 23.46
N MET A 141 21.67 5.27 22.24
CA MET A 141 21.91 6.38 21.32
C MET A 141 21.43 7.71 21.92
N THR A 142 20.23 7.73 22.51
CA THR A 142 19.65 8.92 23.14
C THR A 142 20.49 9.39 24.32
N SER A 143 20.96 8.44 25.15
CA SER A 143 21.86 8.71 26.28
C SER A 143 23.21 9.27 25.83
N HIS A 144 23.84 8.69 24.80
CA HIS A 144 25.14 9.11 24.30
C HIS A 144 25.11 10.45 23.57
N LEU A 145 24.03 10.74 22.85
CA LEU A 145 23.87 12.00 22.12
C LEU A 145 23.43 13.17 23.01
N ASN A 146 23.20 12.92 24.30
CA ASN A 146 22.80 13.91 25.30
C ASN A 146 21.63 14.79 24.80
N LEU A 147 20.65 14.16 24.16
CA LEU A 147 19.45 14.80 23.62
C LEU A 147 18.50 15.16 24.78
N SER A 148 18.93 15.98 25.73
CA SER A 148 18.15 16.41 26.89
C SER A 148 16.95 17.31 26.55
N TRP A 149 16.83 17.73 25.29
CA TRP A 149 15.67 18.41 24.71
C TRP A 149 14.70 17.47 24.01
N TYR A 150 14.99 16.17 23.98
CA TYR A 150 14.04 15.10 23.65
C TYR A 150 13.22 14.82 24.91
N SER A 151 12.26 15.69 25.22
CA SER A 151 11.33 15.49 26.33
C SER A 151 10.45 14.27 26.06
N GLU A 152 10.15 13.50 27.11
CA GLU A 152 9.31 12.29 27.11
C GLU A 152 7.91 12.47 26.49
N ASP A 153 7.48 13.72 26.26
CA ASP A 153 6.25 14.09 25.55
C ASP A 153 6.29 13.83 24.02
N VAL A 154 7.43 13.38 23.47
CA VAL A 154 7.59 13.00 22.05
C VAL A 154 7.98 11.53 21.92
N PHE A 155 7.72 10.70 22.93
CA PHE A 155 7.54 9.29 22.63
C PHE A 155 6.14 9.12 22.05
N PRO A 156 6.03 8.66 20.80
CA PRO A 156 4.76 8.12 20.37
C PRO A 156 4.31 7.11 21.44
N THR A 157 3.03 7.17 21.83
CA THR A 157 2.45 6.14 22.72
C THR A 157 2.81 4.75 22.17
N ASP A 158 2.75 3.68 22.98
CA ASP A 158 3.04 2.34 22.43
C ASP A 158 2.24 2.06 21.14
N GLU A 159 1.02 2.59 21.05
CA GLU A 159 0.15 2.62 19.87
C GLU A 159 0.70 3.42 18.66
N GLU A 160 1.37 4.55 18.89
CA GLU A 160 2.03 5.32 17.84
C GLU A 160 3.43 4.75 17.49
N ARG A 161 4.08 4.04 18.41
CA ARG A 161 5.42 3.42 18.24
C ARG A 161 5.32 2.19 17.33
N ASP A 162 4.27 1.40 17.50
CA ASP A 162 3.91 0.27 16.63
C ASP A 162 3.67 0.71 15.17
N LYS A 163 3.40 2.00 14.95
CA LYS A 163 3.20 2.60 13.63
C LYS A 163 4.51 2.81 12.84
N TYR A 164 5.67 2.86 13.50
CA TYR A 164 6.97 3.18 12.89
C TYR A 164 8.01 2.05 12.99
N ILE A 165 7.73 0.98 13.74
CA ILE A 165 8.69 -0.12 13.95
C ILE A 165 8.76 -1.09 12.75
N CYS A 166 7.86 -0.97 11.77
CA CYS A 166 7.88 -1.76 10.53
C CYS A 166 7.63 -0.91 9.27
N THR A 167 8.37 0.19 9.09
CA THR A 167 8.61 0.80 7.76
C THR A 167 10.01 0.48 7.28
#